data_AF-A0A964UFD4-F1
#
_entry.id   AF-A0A964UFD4-F1
#
_cell.length_a   1.000
_cell.length_b   1.000
_cell.length_c   1.000
_cell.angle_alpha   90.00
_cell.angle_beta   90.00
_cell.angle_gamma   90.00
#
_symmetry.space_group_name_H-M   'P 1'
#
loop_
_entity.id
_entity.type
_entity.pdbx_description
1 polymer ?
#
loop_
_entity_poly.entity_id
_entity_poly.type
_entity_poly.pdbx_seq_one_letter_code
_entity_poly.pdbx_strand_id
1 'polypeptide(L)'
;MRRPLALVMILAASPALAEDEEYVFEAELIYAPVPLYTFDWEQVWPRSFSEGEGKDWSFGCARRVAFGDWRFTPNPEDEYADGRWLRIRNYGVFHCAANLLEADERGELEDGEFSRGLFAMIGEGRTDGSAWELWVLQKRFVPGSDYVLLAREAKGDGPVRRFTVLQRRCPRASVREVDGMDVWTTRYCAIESRAELLALARRMLRAKPLGTLEWVGVKNEEGPDAEAPDPSD
;
A
#
# COMPACT_ATOMS: atom_id res chain seq x y z
N MET A 1 33.76 -66.89 30.65
CA MET A 1 33.07 -66.28 29.49
C MET A 1 32.76 -64.83 29.82
N ARG A 2 33.46 -63.88 29.19
CA ARG A 2 33.26 -62.42 29.36
C ARG A 2 32.24 -61.94 28.33
N ARG A 3 31.18 -61.26 28.75
CA ARG A 3 30.28 -60.50 27.86
C ARG A 3 30.53 -59.00 28.09
N PRO A 4 30.74 -58.19 27.04
CA PRO A 4 30.95 -56.76 27.21
C PRO A 4 29.62 -56.02 27.36
N LEU A 5 29.67 -54.95 28.16
CA LEU A 5 28.71 -53.85 28.22
C LEU A 5 28.56 -53.20 26.84
N ALA A 6 27.33 -52.92 26.43
CA ALA A 6 27.04 -51.92 25.41
C ALA A 6 26.18 -50.82 26.04
N LEU A 7 26.83 -49.72 26.41
CA LEU A 7 26.19 -48.49 26.86
C LEU A 7 25.81 -47.69 25.61
N VAL A 8 24.53 -47.66 25.27
CA VAL A 8 24.01 -46.82 24.18
C VAL A 8 23.76 -45.42 24.74
N MET A 9 24.70 -44.50 24.49
CA MET A 9 24.47 -43.07 24.70
C MET A 9 23.62 -42.52 23.55
N ILE A 10 22.36 -42.23 23.83
CA ILE A 10 21.49 -41.46 22.95
C ILE A 10 21.91 -39.99 23.11
N LEU A 11 22.74 -39.51 22.17
CA LEU A 11 22.97 -38.08 21.96
C LEU A 11 21.66 -37.47 21.45
N ALA A 12 20.91 -36.83 22.35
CA ALA A 12 19.85 -35.91 21.97
C ALA A 12 20.51 -34.73 21.25
N ALA A 13 20.56 -34.78 19.92
CA ALA A 13 20.86 -33.63 19.10
C ALA A 13 19.68 -32.65 19.23
N SER A 14 19.78 -31.72 20.18
CA SER A 14 18.99 -30.49 20.13
C SER A 14 19.33 -29.81 18.81
N PRO A 15 18.38 -29.50 17.92
CA PRO A 15 18.65 -28.61 16.82
C PRO A 15 18.99 -27.26 17.44
N ALA A 16 20.27 -26.92 17.37
CA ALA A 16 20.77 -25.60 17.68
C ALA A 16 20.06 -24.60 16.77
N LEU A 17 19.46 -23.59 17.38
CA LEU A 17 19.30 -22.23 16.89
C LEU A 17 19.20 -22.12 15.36
N ALA A 18 17.96 -22.07 14.87
CA ALA A 18 17.68 -21.39 13.63
C ALA A 18 18.34 -20.01 13.71
N GLU A 19 19.23 -19.75 12.76
CA GLU A 19 19.95 -18.51 12.60
C GLU A 19 18.98 -17.33 12.73
N ASP A 20 19.33 -16.37 13.59
CA ASP A 20 18.80 -15.01 13.55
C ASP A 20 19.19 -14.42 12.18
N GLU A 21 18.48 -14.82 11.11
CA GLU A 21 18.42 -14.01 9.91
C GLU A 21 17.74 -12.71 10.34
N GLU A 22 18.55 -11.66 10.50
CA GLU A 22 18.09 -10.30 10.70
C GLU A 22 16.95 -10.03 9.72
N TYR A 23 15.76 -9.75 10.24
CA TYR A 23 14.58 -9.57 9.42
C TYR A 23 14.79 -8.37 8.49
N VAL A 24 14.89 -8.61 7.19
CA VAL A 24 15.09 -7.53 6.20
C VAL A 24 13.76 -6.92 5.79
N PHE A 25 13.56 -5.63 6.05
CA PHE A 25 12.41 -4.89 5.51
C PHE A 25 12.60 -4.64 4.02
N GLU A 26 11.60 -4.97 3.20
CA GLU A 26 11.67 -4.78 1.73
C GLU A 26 10.51 -3.91 1.24
N ALA A 27 10.89 -2.75 0.73
CA ALA A 27 10.02 -1.69 0.24
C ALA A 27 10.09 -1.56 -1.29
N GLU A 28 10.26 -2.67 -2.02
CA GLU A 28 10.43 -2.66 -3.48
C GLU A 28 9.28 -1.93 -4.20
N LEU A 29 9.60 -1.29 -5.33
CA LEU A 29 8.61 -0.68 -6.20
C LEU A 29 7.79 -1.78 -6.87
N ILE A 30 6.48 -1.83 -6.63
CA ILE A 30 5.57 -2.71 -7.38
C ILE A 30 5.07 -1.94 -8.58
N TYR A 31 5.23 -2.50 -9.77
CA TYR A 31 4.95 -1.81 -11.02
C TYR A 31 4.18 -2.70 -11.99
N ALA A 32 3.25 -2.09 -12.72
CA ALA A 32 2.60 -2.68 -13.89
C ALA A 32 2.71 -1.71 -15.08
N PRO A 33 2.90 -2.21 -16.32
CA PRO A 33 3.03 -1.36 -17.50
C PRO A 33 1.74 -0.57 -17.83
N VAL A 34 0.60 -1.09 -17.38
CA VAL A 34 -0.71 -0.43 -17.49
C VAL A 34 -1.49 -0.58 -16.18
N PRO A 35 -2.46 0.31 -15.90
CA PRO A 35 -3.31 0.23 -14.71
C PRO A 35 -4.04 -1.10 -14.60
N LEU A 36 -3.87 -1.79 -13.46
CA LEU A 36 -4.62 -2.99 -13.11
C LEU A 36 -6.04 -2.69 -12.63
N TYR A 37 -6.31 -1.46 -12.15
CA TYR A 37 -7.63 -1.02 -11.71
C TYR A 37 -8.08 0.23 -12.49
N THR A 38 -9.36 0.21 -12.88
CA THR A 38 -10.04 1.27 -13.62
C THR A 38 -11.29 1.73 -12.86
N PHE A 39 -11.92 2.80 -13.34
CA PHE A 39 -13.17 3.33 -12.78
C PHE A 39 -14.36 2.35 -12.87
N ASP A 40 -14.27 1.29 -13.67
CA ASP A 40 -15.32 0.26 -13.78
C ASP A 40 -15.34 -0.71 -12.61
N TRP A 41 -14.35 -0.65 -11.71
CA TRP A 41 -14.25 -1.55 -10.58
C TRP A 41 -15.06 -1.03 -9.39
N GLU A 42 -16.05 -1.80 -8.94
CA GLU A 42 -16.98 -1.40 -7.87
C GLU A 42 -16.29 -1.00 -6.55
N GLN A 43 -15.14 -1.61 -6.28
CA GLN A 43 -14.36 -1.42 -5.05
C GLN A 43 -13.24 -0.38 -5.19
N VAL A 44 -13.26 0.44 -6.25
CA VAL A 44 -12.35 1.59 -6.42
C VAL A 44 -12.92 2.83 -5.74
N TRP A 45 -12.04 3.66 -5.18
CA TRP A 45 -12.34 4.89 -4.47
C TRP A 45 -11.31 5.99 -4.79
N PRO A 46 -11.74 7.26 -4.90
CA PRO A 46 -13.13 7.72 -4.86
C PRO A 46 -13.95 7.17 -6.04
N ARG A 47 -15.27 7.07 -5.87
CA ARG A 47 -16.18 6.53 -6.89
C ARG A 47 -17.29 7.51 -7.22
N SER A 48 -17.73 7.53 -8.48
CA SER A 48 -18.87 8.33 -8.87
C SER A 48 -20.15 7.78 -8.23
N PHE A 49 -21.06 8.69 -7.90
CA PHE A 49 -22.45 8.36 -7.61
C PHE A 49 -23.35 9.30 -8.42
N SER A 50 -24.52 8.79 -8.76
CA SER A 50 -25.59 9.60 -9.31
C SER A 50 -26.93 9.00 -8.85
N GLU A 51 -27.69 9.78 -8.08
CA GLU A 51 -28.89 9.29 -7.40
C GLU A 51 -29.95 10.39 -7.27
N GLY A 52 -31.22 9.96 -7.18
CA GLY A 52 -32.39 10.83 -7.12
C GLY A 52 -33.27 10.74 -8.37
N GLU A 53 -34.34 11.54 -8.42
CA GLU A 53 -35.27 11.59 -9.54
C GLU A 53 -35.69 13.03 -9.86
N GLY A 54 -35.88 13.33 -11.15
CA GLY A 54 -36.41 14.62 -11.60
C GLY A 54 -35.52 15.81 -11.19
N LYS A 55 -36.06 16.70 -10.34
CA LYS A 55 -35.36 17.90 -9.87
C LYS A 55 -34.49 17.65 -8.63
N ASP A 56 -34.62 16.49 -8.00
CA ASP A 56 -33.89 16.10 -6.80
C ASP A 56 -32.70 15.18 -7.15
N TRP A 57 -32.12 15.36 -8.33
CA TRP A 57 -30.96 14.61 -8.81
C TRP A 57 -29.67 15.15 -8.20
N SER A 58 -28.84 14.24 -7.69
CA SER A 58 -27.51 14.53 -7.15
C SER A 58 -26.46 13.66 -7.83
N PHE A 59 -25.26 14.20 -7.97
CA PHE A 59 -24.11 13.46 -8.47
C PHE A 59 -22.83 13.98 -7.82
N GLY A 60 -21.79 13.16 -7.81
CA GLY A 60 -20.47 13.55 -7.30
C GLY A 60 -19.59 12.36 -7.03
N CYS A 61 -18.61 12.54 -6.14
CA CYS A 61 -17.67 11.50 -5.76
C CYS A 61 -17.85 11.08 -4.30
N ALA A 62 -18.22 9.82 -4.10
CA ALA A 62 -18.22 9.18 -2.80
C ALA A 62 -16.79 8.75 -2.42
N ARG A 63 -16.49 8.79 -1.13
CA ARG A 63 -15.19 8.40 -0.58
C ARG A 63 -15.33 7.35 0.51
N ARG A 64 -14.42 6.37 0.48
CA ARG A 64 -14.21 5.43 1.58
C ARG A 64 -12.90 5.69 2.32
N VAL A 65 -11.94 6.39 1.71
CA VAL A 65 -10.69 6.82 2.34
C VAL A 65 -10.79 8.32 2.67
N ALA A 66 -10.34 8.72 3.85
CA ALA A 66 -10.39 10.12 4.26
C ALA A 66 -9.43 10.99 3.41
N PHE A 67 -9.93 12.15 2.98
CA PHE A 67 -9.11 13.17 2.32
C PHE A 67 -8.45 14.10 3.35
N GLY A 68 -7.32 14.69 2.99
CA GLY A 68 -6.46 15.49 3.86
C GLY A 68 -5.04 14.95 3.92
N ASP A 69 -4.32 15.33 4.98
CA ASP A 69 -2.93 14.94 5.17
C ASP A 69 -2.85 13.59 5.88
N TRP A 70 -1.92 12.76 5.42
CA TRP A 70 -1.58 11.47 5.97
C TRP A 70 -0.08 11.43 6.26
N ARG A 71 0.27 10.75 7.35
CA ARG A 71 1.66 10.50 7.74
C ARG A 71 1.96 9.03 7.60
N PHE A 72 3.01 8.72 6.85
CA PHE A 72 3.65 7.41 6.91
C PHE A 72 4.64 7.41 8.07
N THR A 73 4.47 6.47 8.99
CA THR A 73 5.41 6.19 10.07
C THR A 73 5.99 4.80 9.82
N PRO A 74 7.30 4.67 9.59
CA PRO A 74 7.92 3.38 9.34
C PRO A 74 7.85 2.47 10.57
N ASN A 75 8.07 1.19 10.35
CA ASN A 75 8.23 0.24 11.44
C ASN A 75 9.45 0.65 12.29
N PRO A 76 9.34 0.74 13.62
CA PRO A 76 10.47 1.15 14.48
C PRO A 76 11.66 0.17 14.44
N GLU A 77 11.47 -1.04 13.94
CA GLU A 77 12.54 -2.03 13.73
C GLU A 77 13.27 -1.84 12.38
N ASP A 78 12.81 -0.93 11.52
CA ASP A 78 13.46 -0.60 10.24
C ASP A 78 14.32 0.66 10.42
N GLU A 79 15.59 0.48 10.76
CA GLU A 79 16.51 1.58 11.06
C GLU A 79 16.85 2.48 9.86
N TYR A 80 16.52 2.03 8.64
CA TYR A 80 16.84 2.72 7.39
C TYR A 80 15.61 3.38 6.74
N ALA A 81 14.42 3.18 7.30
CA ALA A 81 13.21 3.74 6.71
C ALA A 81 12.92 5.14 7.24
N ASP A 82 12.66 6.05 6.30
CA ASP A 82 12.23 7.40 6.60
C ASP A 82 10.69 7.54 6.59
N GLY A 83 10.20 8.44 7.43
CA GLY A 83 8.81 8.87 7.38
C GLY A 83 8.54 9.73 6.16
N ARG A 84 7.28 9.79 5.71
CA ARG A 84 6.86 10.67 4.62
C ARG A 84 5.45 11.20 4.84
N TRP A 85 5.12 12.28 4.16
CA TRP A 85 3.80 12.88 4.12
C TRP A 85 3.11 12.62 2.79
N LEU A 86 1.79 12.41 2.85
CA LEU A 86 0.93 12.25 1.69
C LEU A 86 -0.31 13.12 1.89
N ARG A 87 -0.61 14.00 0.94
CA ARG A 87 -1.90 14.69 0.86
C ARG A 87 -2.79 14.00 -0.15
N ILE A 88 -4.01 13.69 0.26
CA ILE A 88 -5.04 13.11 -0.60
C ILE A 88 -6.14 14.16 -0.79
N ARG A 89 -6.32 14.61 -2.02
CA ARG A 89 -7.39 15.53 -2.45
C ARG A 89 -8.33 14.83 -3.43
N ASN A 90 -9.55 15.33 -3.55
CA ASN A 90 -10.39 14.94 -4.67
C ASN A 90 -9.82 15.57 -5.95
N TYR A 91 -9.80 14.83 -7.06
CA TYR A 91 -9.47 15.41 -8.37
C TYR A 91 -10.58 16.38 -8.82
N GLY A 92 -11.86 15.98 -8.69
CA GLY A 92 -12.98 16.84 -9.06
C GLY A 92 -14.34 16.19 -8.78
N VAL A 93 -15.42 16.90 -9.13
CA VAL A 93 -16.80 16.40 -8.94
C VAL A 93 -17.25 15.50 -10.09
N PHE A 94 -16.70 15.70 -11.29
CA PHE A 94 -17.05 14.93 -12.51
C PHE A 94 -16.13 13.73 -12.75
N HIS A 95 -14.88 13.80 -12.28
CA HIS A 95 -13.88 12.75 -12.44
C HIS A 95 -13.38 12.31 -11.06
N CYS A 96 -13.85 11.15 -10.60
CA CYS A 96 -13.51 10.65 -9.27
C CYS A 96 -12.14 9.97 -9.30
N ALA A 97 -11.10 10.75 -8.99
CA ALA A 97 -9.76 10.23 -8.72
C ALA A 97 -9.17 10.91 -7.47
N ALA A 98 -8.12 10.33 -6.92
CA ALA A 98 -7.34 10.96 -5.87
C ALA A 98 -6.19 11.76 -6.48
N ASN A 99 -6.10 13.04 -6.15
CA ASN A 99 -4.87 13.81 -6.30
C ASN A 99 -3.98 13.49 -5.10
N LEU A 100 -2.75 13.09 -5.37
CA LEU A 100 -1.76 12.65 -4.40
C LEU A 100 -0.58 13.62 -4.45
N LEU A 101 -0.24 14.24 -3.33
CA LEU A 101 1.00 14.99 -3.20
C LEU A 101 1.87 14.35 -2.10
N GLU A 102 3.11 14.01 -2.43
CA GLU A 102 4.05 13.37 -1.50
C GLU A 102 5.24 14.29 -1.19
N ALA A 103 5.65 14.35 0.08
CA ALA A 103 6.80 15.16 0.52
C ALA A 103 7.42 14.57 1.80
N ASP A 104 8.68 14.88 2.08
CA ASP A 104 9.37 14.45 3.31
C ASP A 104 8.87 15.24 4.53
N GLU A 105 8.50 16.51 4.32
CA GLU A 105 7.93 17.37 5.34
C GLU A 105 6.47 17.76 5.06
N ARG A 106 5.63 17.81 6.10
CA ARG A 106 4.22 18.24 5.96
C ARG A 106 4.10 19.66 5.38
N GLY A 107 5.08 20.52 5.66
CA GLY A 107 5.09 21.91 5.20
C GLY A 107 5.22 22.04 3.69
N GLU A 108 5.79 21.03 3.03
CA GLU A 108 6.19 21.05 1.63
C GLU A 108 5.18 20.32 0.72
N LEU A 109 4.07 19.81 1.29
CA LEU A 109 3.07 19.04 0.56
C LEU A 109 2.44 19.76 -0.65
N GLU A 110 2.44 21.09 -0.71
CA GLU A 110 1.93 21.83 -1.87
C GLU A 110 2.89 21.78 -3.07
N ASP A 111 4.19 21.72 -2.79
CA ASP A 111 5.26 21.70 -3.80
C ASP A 111 5.83 20.28 -4.00
N GLY A 112 5.22 19.28 -3.36
CA GLY A 112 5.65 17.89 -3.36
C GLY A 112 5.40 17.17 -4.69
N GLU A 113 5.80 15.90 -4.75
CA GLU A 113 5.58 15.05 -5.92
C GLU A 113 4.09 14.83 -6.15
N PHE A 114 3.57 15.38 -7.25
CA PHE A 114 2.19 15.21 -7.66
C PHE A 114 1.99 13.93 -8.47
N SER A 115 0.95 13.17 -8.15
CA SER A 115 0.42 12.11 -9.01
C SER A 115 -1.08 11.96 -8.86
N ARG A 116 -1.71 11.31 -9.84
CA ARG A 116 -3.11 10.87 -9.73
C ARG A 116 -3.15 9.40 -9.35
N GLY A 117 -4.18 9.01 -8.61
CA GLY A 117 -4.33 7.63 -8.18
C GLY A 117 -5.74 7.23 -7.75
N LEU A 118 -5.83 5.97 -7.33
CA LEU A 118 -7.05 5.32 -6.87
C LEU A 118 -6.72 4.42 -5.68
N PHE A 119 -7.66 4.31 -4.76
CA PHE A 119 -7.68 3.24 -3.78
C PHE A 119 -8.57 2.11 -4.29
N ALA A 120 -8.09 0.88 -4.31
CA ALA A 120 -8.93 -0.28 -4.60
C ALA A 120 -8.92 -1.23 -3.39
N MET A 121 -10.10 -1.65 -2.93
CA MET A 121 -10.18 -2.84 -2.06
C MET A 121 -10.09 -4.06 -2.97
N ILE A 122 -9.03 -4.84 -2.80
CA ILE A 122 -8.62 -5.90 -3.73
C ILE A 122 -8.95 -7.30 -3.20
N GLY A 123 -9.38 -7.41 -1.95
CA GLY A 123 -9.87 -8.64 -1.35
C GLY A 123 -9.72 -8.65 0.15
N GLU A 124 -9.84 -9.83 0.73
CA GLU A 124 -9.73 -10.05 2.17
C GLU A 124 -8.59 -11.02 2.51
N GLY A 125 -8.11 -10.92 3.75
CA GLY A 125 -7.14 -11.82 4.34
C GLY A 125 -7.40 -12.04 5.84
N ARG A 126 -6.68 -13.01 6.41
CA ARG A 126 -6.68 -13.30 7.84
C ARG A 126 -5.26 -13.52 8.34
N THR A 127 -4.92 -12.91 9.46
CA THR A 127 -3.68 -13.15 10.22
C THR A 127 -3.99 -12.96 11.70
N ASP A 128 -3.35 -13.76 12.56
CA ASP A 128 -3.46 -13.65 14.03
C ASP A 128 -4.90 -13.65 14.56
N GLY A 129 -5.78 -14.41 13.90
CA GLY A 129 -7.20 -14.52 14.26
C GLY A 129 -8.09 -13.33 13.83
N SER A 130 -7.51 -12.27 13.28
CA SER A 130 -8.25 -11.09 12.81
C SER A 130 -8.52 -11.15 11.30
N ALA A 131 -9.67 -10.61 10.89
CA ALA A 131 -10.04 -10.41 9.50
C ALA A 131 -9.57 -9.02 9.02
N TRP A 132 -9.01 -8.98 7.82
CA TRP A 132 -8.40 -7.80 7.23
C TRP A 132 -8.96 -7.55 5.84
N GLU A 133 -9.26 -6.29 5.54
CA GLU A 133 -9.44 -5.82 4.17
C GLU A 133 -8.05 -5.54 3.58
N LEU A 134 -7.83 -6.01 2.35
CA LEU A 134 -6.63 -5.77 1.57
C LEU A 134 -6.92 -4.70 0.53
N TRP A 135 -6.06 -3.68 0.53
CA TRP A 135 -6.21 -2.49 -0.28
C TRP A 135 -4.95 -2.25 -1.09
N VAL A 136 -5.09 -1.52 -2.20
CA VAL A 136 -3.94 -0.95 -2.91
C VAL A 136 -4.20 0.52 -3.18
N LEU A 137 -3.16 1.33 -3.04
CA LEU A 137 -3.09 2.65 -3.65
C LEU A 137 -2.35 2.48 -4.98
N GLN A 138 -3.10 2.59 -6.08
CA GLN A 138 -2.54 2.70 -7.42
C GLN A 138 -2.18 4.16 -7.65
N LYS A 139 -0.90 4.45 -7.87
CA LYS A 139 -0.43 5.77 -8.26
C LYS A 139 0.02 5.74 -9.72
N ARG A 140 -0.17 6.87 -10.40
CA ARG A 140 0.11 7.05 -11.84
C ARG A 140 -0.76 6.14 -12.72
N PHE A 141 -1.10 6.63 -13.90
CA PHE A 141 -1.93 5.88 -14.85
C PHE A 141 -1.15 5.47 -16.10
N VAL A 142 -0.41 6.38 -16.74
CA VAL A 142 0.42 6.06 -17.92
C VAL A 142 1.58 7.06 -18.02
N PRO A 143 2.82 6.64 -18.40
CA PRO A 143 3.24 5.24 -18.62
C PRO A 143 3.52 4.51 -17.30
N GLY A 144 2.77 3.43 -17.08
CA GLY A 144 2.88 2.58 -15.90
C GLY A 144 2.16 3.09 -14.66
N SER A 145 1.87 2.14 -13.79
CA SER A 145 1.29 2.36 -12.47
C SER A 145 2.18 1.72 -11.42
N ASP A 146 2.33 2.40 -10.29
CA ASP A 146 2.90 1.80 -9.09
C ASP A 146 1.85 1.52 -8.03
N TYR A 147 2.17 0.56 -7.16
CA TYR A 147 1.23 0.04 -6.19
C TYR A 147 1.82 0.05 -4.79
N VAL A 148 1.11 0.70 -3.86
CA VAL A 148 1.35 0.56 -2.43
C VAL A 148 0.36 -0.46 -1.88
N LEU A 149 0.86 -1.50 -1.23
CA LEU A 149 0.04 -2.52 -0.59
C LEU A 149 -0.38 -2.05 0.81
N LEU A 150 -1.69 -2.08 1.05
CA LEU A 150 -2.30 -1.55 2.26
C LEU A 150 -3.21 -2.63 2.88
N ALA A 151 -3.37 -2.58 4.19
CA ALA A 151 -4.35 -3.39 4.89
C ALA A 151 -5.00 -2.58 6.01
N ARG A 152 -6.24 -2.94 6.35
CA ARG A 152 -6.90 -2.47 7.57
C ARG A 152 -7.71 -3.60 8.17
N GLU A 153 -7.93 -3.56 9.48
CA GLU A 153 -8.87 -4.48 10.09
C GLU A 153 -10.27 -4.28 9.50
N ALA A 154 -10.97 -5.38 9.25
CA ALA A 154 -12.33 -5.38 8.68
C ALA A 154 -13.39 -4.87 9.66
N LYS A 155 -13.01 -4.60 10.91
CA LYS A 155 -13.90 -4.01 11.93
C LYS A 155 -13.83 -2.50 11.83
N GLY A 156 -14.89 -1.87 11.34
CA GLY A 156 -15.02 -0.42 11.39
C GLY A 156 -15.90 0.14 10.28
N ASP A 157 -16.99 0.77 10.71
CA ASP A 157 -17.84 1.58 9.84
C ASP A 157 -17.24 2.99 9.65
N GLY A 158 -17.56 3.62 8.52
CA GLY A 158 -17.06 4.95 8.16
C GLY A 158 -15.74 5.01 7.38
N PRO A 159 -15.22 6.23 7.13
CA PRO A 159 -14.05 6.44 6.31
C PRO A 159 -12.78 5.83 6.90
N VAL A 160 -11.94 5.22 6.06
CA VAL A 160 -10.60 4.76 6.42
C VAL A 160 -9.74 5.96 6.81
N ARG A 161 -9.15 5.90 8.00
CA ARG A 161 -8.22 6.91 8.54
C ARG A 161 -6.86 6.34 8.92
N ARG A 162 -6.69 5.02 8.77
CA ARG A 162 -5.45 4.32 9.06
C ARG A 162 -5.32 3.09 8.18
N PHE A 163 -4.14 2.89 7.63
CA PHE A 163 -3.73 1.66 6.99
C PHE A 163 -2.45 1.13 7.63
N THR A 164 -2.34 -0.18 7.69
CA THR A 164 -1.07 -0.89 7.79
C THR A 164 -0.46 -0.95 6.41
N VAL A 165 0.76 -0.46 6.23
CA VAL A 165 1.50 -0.55 4.96
C VAL A 165 2.22 -1.89 4.94
N LEU A 166 1.88 -2.73 3.96
CA LEU A 166 2.42 -4.08 3.87
C LEU A 166 3.82 -4.07 3.23
N GLN A 167 4.60 -5.09 3.57
CA GLN A 167 5.85 -5.43 2.89
C GLN A 167 5.64 -5.59 1.38
N ARG A 168 6.70 -5.38 0.61
CA ARG A 168 6.68 -5.49 -0.85
C ARG A 168 7.78 -6.44 -1.32
N ARG A 169 7.97 -7.55 -0.59
CA ARG A 169 8.93 -8.62 -0.93
C ARG A 169 8.52 -9.31 -2.22
N CYS A 170 9.21 -9.02 -3.31
CA CYS A 170 8.84 -9.54 -4.61
C CYS A 170 9.24 -11.02 -4.78
N PRO A 171 8.40 -11.86 -5.41
CA PRO A 171 8.88 -13.16 -5.87
C PRO A 171 10.08 -12.98 -6.81
N ARG A 172 11.16 -13.75 -6.64
CA ARG A 172 12.37 -13.64 -7.48
C ARG A 172 12.07 -13.68 -8.99
N ALA A 173 11.10 -14.50 -9.41
CA ALA A 173 10.71 -14.61 -10.82
C ALA A 173 10.01 -13.36 -11.38
N SER A 174 9.52 -12.48 -10.50
CA SER A 174 8.84 -11.23 -10.84
C SER A 174 9.75 -10.00 -10.71
N VAL A 175 10.97 -10.17 -10.21
CA VAL A 175 11.94 -9.07 -10.12
C VAL A 175 12.45 -8.75 -11.52
N ARG A 176 12.42 -7.47 -11.87
CA ARG A 176 13.07 -6.90 -13.06
C ARG A 176 14.15 -5.95 -12.60
N GLU A 177 15.34 -6.09 -13.17
CA GLU A 177 16.53 -5.31 -12.81
C GLU A 177 17.44 -5.25 -14.03
N VAL A 178 18.18 -4.15 -14.19
CA VAL A 178 19.22 -4.02 -15.21
C VAL A 178 20.57 -4.26 -14.56
N ASP A 179 21.34 -5.20 -15.13
CA ASP A 179 22.71 -5.45 -14.70
C ASP A 179 23.65 -4.30 -15.06
N GLY A 180 24.64 -4.03 -14.21
CA GLY A 180 25.71 -3.07 -14.49
C GLY A 180 25.38 -1.60 -14.24
N MET A 181 24.27 -1.31 -13.56
CA MET A 181 23.94 0.02 -13.03
C MET A 181 23.84 -0.05 -11.50
N ASP A 182 24.96 0.19 -10.82
CA ASP A 182 25.11 0.05 -9.36
C ASP A 182 24.70 1.31 -8.58
N VAL A 183 24.84 2.50 -9.18
CA VAL A 183 24.48 3.78 -8.54
C VAL A 183 22.98 4.05 -8.54
N TRP A 184 22.25 3.58 -9.56
CA TRP A 184 20.82 3.84 -9.71
C TRP A 184 20.02 2.56 -9.55
N THR A 185 19.03 2.57 -8.64
CA THR A 185 18.13 1.43 -8.51
C THR A 185 17.24 1.30 -9.75
N THR A 186 17.41 0.19 -10.45
CA THR A 186 16.54 -0.20 -11.58
C THR A 186 15.61 -1.36 -11.20
N ARG A 187 15.75 -1.87 -9.97
CA ARG A 187 15.06 -3.05 -9.48
C ARG A 187 13.61 -2.71 -9.12
N TYR A 188 12.67 -3.47 -9.68
CA TYR A 188 11.25 -3.39 -9.32
C TYR A 188 10.56 -4.76 -9.41
N CYS A 189 9.43 -4.86 -8.74
CA CYS A 189 8.54 -6.01 -8.79
C CYS A 189 7.53 -5.84 -9.92
N ALA A 190 7.69 -6.60 -11.00
CA ALA A 190 6.71 -6.65 -12.07
C ALA A 190 5.49 -7.49 -11.65
N ILE A 191 4.32 -6.87 -11.67
CA ILE A 191 3.04 -7.53 -11.47
C ILE A 191 2.20 -7.32 -12.72
N GLU A 192 1.76 -8.42 -13.34
CA GLU A 192 1.09 -8.39 -14.63
C GLU A 192 -0.44 -8.60 -14.49
N SER A 193 -0.92 -8.92 -13.29
CA SER A 193 -2.35 -9.12 -13.05
C SER A 193 -2.84 -8.73 -11.65
N ARG A 194 -4.14 -8.45 -11.57
CA ARG A 194 -4.85 -8.25 -10.28
C ARG A 194 -4.73 -9.45 -9.34
N ALA A 195 -4.75 -10.67 -9.90
CA ALA A 195 -4.66 -11.91 -9.13
C ALA A 195 -3.28 -12.06 -8.46
N GLU A 196 -2.21 -11.74 -9.19
CA GLU A 196 -0.85 -11.70 -8.65
C GLU A 196 -0.71 -10.66 -7.54
N LEU A 197 -1.26 -9.47 -7.74
CA LEU A 197 -1.22 -8.40 -6.73
C LEU A 197 -1.94 -8.81 -5.43
N LEU A 198 -3.11 -9.45 -5.55
CA LEU A 198 -3.84 -9.99 -4.39
C LEU A 198 -3.08 -11.13 -3.70
N ALA A 199 -2.47 -12.02 -4.48
CA ALA A 199 -1.64 -13.09 -3.92
C ALA A 199 -0.44 -12.52 -3.14
N LEU A 200 0.21 -11.48 -3.68
CA LEU A 200 1.28 -10.76 -3.02
C LEU A 200 0.78 -10.09 -1.72
N ALA A 201 -0.32 -9.35 -1.76
CA ALA A 201 -0.90 -8.70 -0.59
C ALA A 201 -1.25 -9.69 0.52
N ARG A 202 -1.87 -10.83 0.19
CA ARG A 202 -2.17 -11.90 1.16
C ARG A 202 -0.92 -12.51 1.78
N ARG A 203 0.16 -12.63 1.01
CA ARG A 203 1.45 -13.11 1.53
C ARG A 203 2.06 -12.10 2.49
N MET A 204 2.05 -10.82 2.12
CA MET A 204 2.65 -9.73 2.88
C MET A 204 1.85 -9.34 4.12
N LEU A 205 0.55 -9.67 4.17
CA LEU A 205 -0.27 -9.54 5.38
C LEU A 205 0.30 -10.34 6.57
N ARG A 206 1.02 -11.45 6.32
CA ARG A 206 1.63 -12.30 7.36
C ARG A 206 3.05 -11.86 7.75
N ALA A 207 3.60 -10.86 7.07
CA ALA A 207 4.93 -10.34 7.35
C ALA A 207 4.84 -9.14 8.32
N LYS A 208 5.94 -8.78 8.98
CA LYS A 208 5.98 -7.54 9.76
C LYS A 208 5.73 -6.36 8.81
N PRO A 209 4.79 -5.44 9.10
CA PRO A 209 4.45 -4.37 8.17
C PRO A 209 5.61 -3.39 7.99
N LEU A 210 5.65 -2.68 6.86
CA LEU A 210 6.60 -1.59 6.62
C LEU A 210 6.35 -0.39 7.54
N GLY A 211 5.13 -0.25 8.04
CA GLY A 211 4.75 0.88 8.87
C GLY A 211 3.25 1.13 8.83
N THR A 212 2.86 2.34 9.19
CA THR A 212 1.47 2.79 9.24
C THR A 212 1.30 4.04 8.40
N LEU A 213 0.16 4.16 7.72
CA LEU A 213 -0.25 5.37 7.03
C LEU A 213 -1.48 5.90 7.77
N GLU A 214 -1.39 7.08 8.38
CA GLU A 214 -2.40 7.60 9.30
C GLU A 214 -2.85 9.00 8.93
N TRP A 215 -4.17 9.21 8.88
CA TRP A 215 -4.77 10.50 8.61
C TRP A 215 -4.62 11.43 9.81
N VAL A 216 -4.17 12.66 9.57
CA VAL A 216 -3.89 13.66 10.62
C VAL A 216 -4.77 14.90 10.53
N GLY A 217 -5.76 14.93 9.62
CA GLY A 217 -6.57 16.12 9.37
C GLY A 217 -6.21 16.87 8.11
N VAL A 218 -6.96 17.92 7.82
CA VAL A 218 -6.68 18.89 6.76
C VAL A 218 -5.92 20.06 7.39
N LYS A 219 -4.73 20.40 6.88
CA LYS A 219 -4.05 21.64 7.27
C LYS A 219 -4.60 22.77 6.41
N ASN A 220 -5.58 23.51 6.95
CA ASN A 220 -6.17 24.74 6.38
C ASN A 220 -6.45 24.69 4.86
N GLU A 221 -7.68 24.36 4.48
CA GLU A 221 -8.19 24.70 3.13
C GLU A 221 -9.39 25.63 3.27
N GLU A 222 -9.29 26.79 2.62
CA GLU A 222 -10.42 27.62 2.25
C GLU A 222 -11.34 26.79 1.34
N GLY A 223 -12.47 26.32 1.89
CA GLY A 223 -13.63 25.84 1.14
C GLY A 223 -13.54 24.41 0.58
N PRO A 224 -14.59 23.57 0.77
CA PRO A 224 -14.58 22.17 0.34
C PRO A 224 -14.76 21.89 -1.16
N ASP A 225 -14.87 22.92 -2.02
CA ASP A 225 -15.50 22.76 -3.35
C ASP A 225 -14.71 23.33 -4.55
N ALA A 226 -13.47 23.78 -4.37
CA ALA A 226 -12.66 24.18 -5.52
C ALA A 226 -12.04 22.96 -6.19
N GLU A 227 -12.34 22.75 -7.48
CA GLU A 227 -11.58 21.86 -8.35
C GLU A 227 -10.11 22.26 -8.24
N ALA A 228 -9.24 21.31 -7.83
CA ALA A 228 -7.82 21.59 -7.72
C ALA A 228 -7.33 21.93 -9.14
N PRO A 229 -6.66 23.08 -9.35
CA PRO A 229 -6.12 23.42 -10.66
C PRO A 229 -5.23 22.28 -11.14
N ASP A 230 -5.40 21.88 -12.40
CA ASP A 230 -4.58 20.84 -12.99
C ASP A 230 -3.14 21.37 -13.07
N PRO A 231 -2.14 20.75 -12.41
CA PRO A 231 -0.77 21.23 -12.50
C PRO A 231 -0.16 21.07 -13.90
N SER A 232 -0.89 20.48 -14.85
CA SER A 232 -0.53 20.45 -16.28
C SER A 232 -1.11 21.58 -17.14
N ASP A 233 -1.86 22.53 -16.54
CA ASP A 233 -2.34 23.76 -17.22
C ASP A 233 -1.34 24.93 -17.14
#